data_AF-A0A8H5YVN2-F1
#
_entry.id   AF-A0A8H5YVN2-F1
#
_cell.length_a   1.000
_cell.length_b   1.000
_cell.length_c   1.000
_cell.angle_alpha   90.00
_cell.angle_beta   90.00
_cell.angle_gamma   90.00
#
_symmetry.space_group_name_H-M   'P 1'
#
loop_
_entity.id
_entity.type
_entity.pdbx_description
1 polymer ?
#
loop_
_entity_poly.entity_id
_entity_poly.type
_entity_poly.pdbx_seq_one_letter_code
_entity_poly.pdbx_strand_id
1 'polypeptide(L)'
;MRLSTYLANVITGLSAISTGLLIPSVSSGPYHVGLNIKTLTDESRWDPYAPTDSPQKRRVLISAFILIDSQENSCPHGEVNVPYMPPKTRHVFGRQAEAMGLPSGVFEDLQLNFCRVPDTSRLRGKAQKSGTKLPVVIFSPGRGVSRLMYSTMAKSVASHGYVVITVDHAYDASIIEYPDGTAITGVVGEANQTVLETSAKVRSQDVSFIIDQIKDNATAREHFGLSETGGIFVFGHSIGGATAVSTLFSDDRIQGAINLDGDMLGPVVKTGLDKSLFLIGRPHSREQGPSWNETWKNQRGPGMMLQIDGTTHQSFLDAPLLVSLRDVPEDSKAKVQAALGTIGGRRMASLVIQLTVAILDSHRAMAPTIFIVPGFYEGPMVFQPLANSLDERGFKTVITTISSTGKTDSLTMNDDIINIAKNLVPVVDEAGEEGVVAVMHSAGGFIGSGALKGLTFKARQDGGKTGGVRKIVFIAAGVAPEGFEQGQMPFFDYHESNGTQSCKDPINLLYSDFSDEEANKRLPGLQHQADRG
;
A
#
# COMPACT_ATOMS: atom_id res chain seq x y z
N MET A 1 -59.81 20.60 45.66
CA MET A 1 -58.37 20.73 45.35
C MET A 1 -57.94 19.47 44.61
N ARG A 2 -58.24 19.37 43.31
CA ARG A 2 -57.35 19.58 42.15
C ARG A 2 -56.13 18.64 42.11
N LEU A 3 -56.36 17.50 41.43
CA LEU A 3 -55.39 16.79 40.61
C LEU A 3 -54.82 17.72 39.52
N SER A 4 -53.56 17.52 39.14
CA SER A 4 -53.01 17.91 37.82
C SER A 4 -51.76 17.06 37.53
N THR A 5 -51.88 15.97 36.77
CA THR A 5 -51.47 15.82 35.36
C THR A 5 -50.03 16.23 35.04
N TYR A 6 -49.13 15.24 34.99
CA TYR A 6 -47.96 15.24 34.10
C TYR A 6 -48.28 14.28 32.95
N LEU A 7 -48.73 14.85 31.83
CA LEU A 7 -49.02 14.15 30.59
C LEU A 7 -47.76 14.18 29.70
N ALA A 8 -47.49 13.01 29.14
CA ALA A 8 -46.48 12.74 28.13
C ALA A 8 -46.64 13.66 26.91
N ASN A 9 -45.52 14.14 26.37
CA ASN A 9 -45.42 14.52 24.97
C ASN A 9 -44.32 13.66 24.32
N VAL A 10 -44.75 12.47 23.89
CA VAL A 10 -44.07 11.70 22.86
C VAL A 10 -44.38 12.42 21.54
N ILE A 11 -43.42 13.17 21.02
CA ILE A 11 -43.46 13.57 19.61
C ILE A 11 -42.92 12.38 18.83
N THR A 12 -43.84 11.53 18.37
CA THR A 12 -43.61 10.61 17.26
C THR A 12 -43.44 11.43 15.99
N GLY A 13 -42.22 11.90 15.75
CA GLY A 13 -41.75 12.17 14.41
C GLY A 13 -41.39 10.84 13.79
N LEU A 14 -42.28 10.28 12.95
CA LEU A 14 -41.91 9.28 11.96
C LEU A 14 -40.98 9.97 10.95
N SER A 15 -39.73 10.17 11.34
CA SER A 15 -38.65 10.39 10.39
C SER A 15 -38.52 9.08 9.63
N ALA A 16 -38.79 9.12 8.33
CA ALA A 16 -38.43 8.04 7.43
C ALA A 16 -37.01 7.57 7.80
N ILE A 17 -36.85 6.30 8.15
CA ILE A 17 -35.54 5.69 8.31
C ILE A 17 -34.94 5.70 6.91
N SER A 18 -34.29 6.80 6.54
CA SER A 18 -33.35 6.79 5.43
C SER A 18 -32.24 5.84 5.86
N THR A 19 -32.31 4.61 5.39
CA THR A 19 -31.23 3.63 5.55
C THR A 19 -30.05 4.17 4.77
N GLY A 20 -29.10 4.78 5.48
CA GLY A 20 -27.89 5.30 4.85
C GLY A 20 -27.16 4.22 4.05
N LEU A 21 -26.55 4.60 2.94
CA LEU A 21 -25.77 3.70 2.10
C LEU A 21 -24.50 3.26 2.82
N LEU A 22 -24.41 1.97 3.13
CA LEU A 22 -23.20 1.37 3.69
C LEU A 22 -22.11 1.26 2.60
N ILE A 23 -20.97 1.91 2.83
CA ILE A 23 -19.81 1.79 1.96
C ILE A 23 -19.29 0.34 2.03
N PRO A 24 -19.18 -0.38 0.90
CA PRO A 24 -18.75 -1.77 0.90
C PRO A 24 -17.27 -1.90 1.30
N SER A 25 -16.94 -3.00 1.97
CA SER A 25 -15.53 -3.35 2.19
C SER A 25 -14.85 -3.66 0.85
N VAL A 26 -13.71 -3.01 0.59
CA VAL A 26 -12.92 -3.23 -0.64
C VAL A 26 -11.95 -4.39 -0.46
N SER A 27 -11.37 -4.52 0.73
CA SER A 27 -10.53 -5.63 1.14
C SER A 27 -10.70 -5.86 2.64
N SER A 28 -10.87 -7.12 3.06
CA SER A 28 -11.02 -7.48 4.47
C SER A 28 -9.94 -8.48 4.84
N GLY A 29 -9.18 -8.16 5.89
CA GLY A 29 -8.32 -9.13 6.57
C GLY A 29 -9.08 -9.90 7.65
N PRO A 30 -8.37 -10.70 8.47
CA PRO A 30 -8.99 -11.59 9.45
C PRO A 30 -9.53 -10.88 10.70
N TYR A 31 -9.31 -9.57 10.85
CA TYR A 31 -9.73 -8.81 12.04
C TYR A 31 -10.93 -7.93 11.74
N HIS A 32 -11.84 -7.82 12.71
CA HIS A 32 -12.82 -6.74 12.70
C HIS A 32 -12.18 -5.43 13.18
N VAL A 33 -12.88 -4.32 12.94
CA VAL A 33 -12.34 -2.98 13.19
C VAL A 33 -13.30 -2.18 14.06
N GLY A 34 -12.77 -1.63 15.15
CA GLY A 34 -13.39 -0.58 15.93
C GLY A 34 -12.88 0.79 15.52
N LEU A 35 -13.65 1.84 15.84
CA LEU A 35 -13.28 3.22 15.59
C LEU A 35 -13.28 4.00 16.91
N ASN A 36 -12.18 4.71 17.18
CA ASN A 36 -12.08 5.65 18.29
C ASN A 36 -11.67 7.04 17.75
N ILE A 37 -12.44 8.07 18.08
CA ILE A 37 -12.18 9.45 17.65
C ILE A 37 -11.75 10.27 18.86
N LYS A 38 -10.57 10.87 18.81
CA LYS A 38 -10.00 11.62 19.95
C LYS A 38 -9.34 12.90 19.48
N THR A 39 -9.51 13.97 20.24
CA THR A 39 -8.66 15.17 20.12
C THR A 39 -7.53 15.06 21.13
N LEU A 40 -6.31 15.20 20.64
CA LEU A 40 -5.09 15.25 21.43
C LEU A 40 -4.59 16.69 21.44
N THR A 41 -4.20 17.19 22.61
CA THR A 41 -3.66 18.54 22.78
C THR A 41 -2.19 18.45 23.14
N ASP A 42 -1.34 19.06 22.33
CA ASP A 42 0.08 19.19 22.62
C ASP A 42 0.31 20.42 23.50
N GLU A 43 0.38 20.19 24.81
CA GLU A 43 0.57 21.25 25.79
C GLU A 43 1.92 21.98 25.65
N SER A 44 2.89 21.35 24.96
CA SER A 44 4.23 21.93 24.75
C SER A 44 4.27 22.91 23.58
N ARG A 45 3.32 22.81 22.62
CA ARG A 45 3.30 23.63 21.40
C ARG A 45 2.10 24.58 21.35
N TRP A 46 2.38 25.86 21.08
CA TRP A 46 1.36 26.78 20.60
C TRP A 46 1.07 26.49 19.13
N ASP A 47 -0.19 26.60 18.72
CA ASP A 47 -0.57 26.41 17.33
C ASP A 47 -0.04 27.58 16.48
N PRO A 48 0.80 27.31 15.46
CA PRO A 48 1.41 28.36 14.65
C PRO A 48 0.43 29.06 13.71
N TYR A 49 -0.78 28.52 13.54
CA TYR A 49 -1.83 29.04 12.66
C TYR A 49 -3.05 29.56 13.43
N ALA A 50 -3.08 29.44 14.76
CA ALA A 50 -4.16 29.99 15.55
C ALA A 50 -4.22 31.52 15.44
N PRO A 51 -5.42 32.13 15.50
CA PRO A 51 -5.57 33.58 15.52
C PRO A 51 -4.73 34.23 16.62
N THR A 52 -4.07 35.35 16.31
CA THR A 52 -3.15 36.04 17.22
C THR A 52 -3.86 36.63 18.45
N ASP A 53 -5.14 36.95 18.32
CA ASP A 53 -6.03 37.46 19.38
C ASP A 53 -6.66 36.34 20.23
N SER A 54 -6.53 35.09 19.81
CA SER A 54 -6.99 33.90 20.53
C SER A 54 -5.97 32.76 20.39
N PRO A 55 -4.77 32.88 20.99
CA PRO A 55 -3.76 31.83 20.92
C PRO A 55 -4.25 30.54 21.56
N GLN A 56 -4.00 29.42 20.90
CA GLN A 56 -4.42 28.09 21.34
C GLN A 56 -3.25 27.11 21.34
N LYS A 57 -3.29 26.11 22.22
CA LYS A 57 -2.38 24.96 22.14
C LYS A 57 -2.67 24.14 20.91
N ARG A 58 -1.63 23.51 20.34
CA ARG A 58 -1.75 22.73 19.11
C ARG A 58 -2.63 21.51 19.38
N ARG A 59 -3.77 21.43 18.67
CA ARG A 59 -4.69 20.30 18.73
C ARG A 59 -4.58 19.46 17.48
N VAL A 60 -4.63 18.15 17.64
CA VAL A 60 -4.69 17.17 16.54
C VAL A 60 -5.92 16.29 16.75
N LEU A 61 -6.81 16.26 15.76
CA LEU A 61 -7.97 15.38 15.79
C LEU A 61 -7.65 14.09 15.05
N ILE A 62 -7.81 12.95 15.70
CA ILE A 62 -7.46 11.64 15.13
C ILE A 62 -8.68 10.74 15.02
N SER A 63 -8.63 9.84 14.03
CA SER A 63 -9.45 8.63 13.99
C SER A 63 -8.52 7.41 14.11
N ALA A 64 -8.63 6.67 15.21
CA ALA A 64 -7.90 5.43 15.43
C ALA A 64 -8.78 4.23 15.05
N PHE A 65 -8.33 3.47 14.07
CA PHE A 65 -8.93 2.24 13.59
C PHE A 65 -8.22 1.07 14.29
N ILE A 66 -8.93 0.45 15.22
CA ILE A 66 -8.38 -0.50 16.18
C ILE A 66 -8.84 -1.93 15.90
N LEU A 67 -7.94 -2.87 16.16
CA LEU A 67 -8.14 -4.29 15.89
C LEU A 67 -9.06 -4.94 16.91
N ILE A 68 -10.07 -5.65 16.43
CA ILE A 68 -10.98 -6.46 17.24
C ILE A 68 -10.84 -7.91 16.78
N ASP A 69 -10.21 -8.73 17.64
CA ASP A 69 -10.14 -10.17 17.49
C ASP A 69 -11.50 -10.77 17.85
N SER A 70 -12.16 -11.43 16.91
CA SER A 70 -13.37 -12.19 17.18
C SER A 70 -13.10 -13.67 16.88
N GLN A 71 -13.41 -14.53 17.84
CA GLN A 71 -13.26 -15.98 17.67
C GLN A 71 -14.44 -16.62 16.90
N GLU A 72 -15.48 -15.85 16.55
CA GLU A 72 -16.72 -16.37 15.97
C GLU A 72 -17.38 -15.38 14.99
N ASN A 73 -16.60 -14.70 14.14
CA ASN A 73 -17.09 -13.80 13.07
C ASN A 73 -18.08 -12.70 13.53
N SER A 74 -18.10 -12.33 14.81
CA SER A 74 -19.05 -11.36 15.36
C SER A 74 -18.36 -10.30 16.23
N CYS A 75 -18.84 -9.06 16.13
CA CYS A 75 -18.38 -7.98 16.99
C CYS A 75 -18.82 -8.24 18.45
N PRO A 76 -17.90 -8.30 19.44
CA PRO A 76 -18.24 -8.67 20.81
C PRO A 76 -19.29 -7.78 21.49
N HIS A 77 -19.37 -6.51 21.09
CA HIS A 77 -20.35 -5.53 21.60
C HIS A 77 -21.37 -5.11 20.55
N GLY A 78 -21.53 -5.92 19.50
CA GLY A 78 -22.35 -5.61 18.34
C GLY A 78 -21.73 -4.57 17.42
N GLU A 79 -22.48 -4.26 16.37
CA GLU A 79 -22.05 -3.36 15.30
C GLU A 79 -22.68 -1.97 15.41
N VAL A 80 -22.03 -0.99 14.80
CA VAL A 80 -22.53 0.37 14.66
C VAL A 80 -22.22 0.90 13.27
N ASN A 81 -23.21 1.52 12.64
CA ASN A 81 -22.99 2.31 11.43
C ASN A 81 -22.71 3.75 11.82
N VAL A 82 -21.56 4.26 11.38
CA VAL A 82 -21.09 5.62 11.65
C VAL A 82 -21.18 6.40 10.34
N PRO A 83 -21.80 7.60 10.30
CA PRO A 83 -21.76 8.46 9.13
C PRO A 83 -20.32 8.71 8.68
N TYR A 84 -20.08 8.65 7.37
CA TYR A 84 -18.74 8.81 6.80
C TYR A 84 -18.13 10.18 7.14
N MET A 85 -18.97 11.21 7.24
CA MET A 85 -18.59 12.54 7.70
C MET A 85 -19.68 13.17 8.59
N PRO A 86 -19.29 14.00 9.57
CA PRO A 86 -20.22 14.81 10.34
C PRO A 86 -20.82 15.94 9.49
N PRO A 87 -21.93 16.57 9.93
CA PRO A 87 -22.75 17.42 9.06
C PRO A 87 -22.05 18.64 8.47
N LYS A 88 -21.21 19.37 9.23
CA LYS A 88 -20.54 20.56 8.71
C LYS A 88 -19.46 20.15 7.70
N THR A 89 -18.71 19.09 8.02
CA THR A 89 -17.72 18.53 7.10
C THR A 89 -18.35 18.08 5.78
N ARG A 90 -19.46 17.33 5.86
CA ARG A 90 -20.21 16.90 4.66
C ARG A 90 -20.65 18.07 3.80
N HIS A 91 -21.13 19.16 4.39
CA HIS A 91 -21.53 20.35 3.63
C HIS A 91 -20.35 20.94 2.84
N VAL A 92 -19.18 21.09 3.47
CA VAL A 92 -17.98 21.62 2.80
C VAL A 92 -17.52 20.72 1.65
N PHE A 93 -17.43 19.41 1.87
CA PHE A 93 -17.01 18.48 0.81
C PHE A 93 -18.07 18.33 -0.29
N GLY A 94 -19.35 18.44 0.04
CA GLY A 94 -20.45 18.49 -0.92
C GLY A 94 -20.32 19.68 -1.87
N ARG A 95 -20.04 20.88 -1.33
CA ARG A 95 -19.77 22.09 -2.15
C ARG A 95 -18.52 21.95 -3.01
N GLN A 96 -17.48 21.27 -2.53
CA GLN A 96 -16.31 20.97 -3.35
C GLN A 96 -16.64 20.00 -4.50
N ALA A 97 -17.52 19.04 -4.29
CA ALA A 97 -17.94 18.09 -5.32
C ALA A 97 -18.73 18.75 -6.46
N GLU A 98 -19.44 19.86 -6.20
CA GLU A 98 -20.12 20.64 -7.25
C GLU A 98 -19.15 21.17 -8.31
N ALA A 99 -17.88 21.43 -7.96
CA ALA A 99 -16.85 21.81 -8.94
C ALA A 99 -16.57 20.70 -9.98
N MET A 100 -16.86 19.45 -9.63
CA MET A 100 -16.78 18.28 -10.53
C MET A 100 -18.10 18.02 -11.28
N GLY A 101 -19.13 18.84 -11.08
CA GLY A 101 -20.49 18.63 -11.60
C GLY A 101 -21.36 17.69 -10.76
N LEU A 102 -20.87 17.25 -9.59
CA LEU A 102 -21.63 16.35 -8.73
C LEU A 102 -22.64 17.11 -7.87
N PRO A 103 -23.78 16.49 -7.49
CA PRO A 103 -24.70 17.09 -6.52
C PRO A 103 -24.01 17.34 -5.16
N SER A 104 -24.33 18.44 -4.47
CA SER A 104 -23.76 18.72 -3.15
C SER A 104 -24.13 17.67 -2.08
N GLY A 105 -25.20 16.91 -2.29
CA GLY A 105 -25.60 15.78 -1.46
C GLY A 105 -24.83 14.48 -1.73
N VAL A 106 -23.80 14.46 -2.59
CA VAL A 106 -23.11 13.23 -3.02
C VAL A 106 -22.54 12.39 -1.86
N PHE A 107 -22.30 12.99 -0.68
CA PHE A 107 -21.79 12.31 0.52
C PHE A 107 -22.81 12.19 1.68
N GLU A 108 -24.10 12.46 1.44
CA GLU A 108 -25.05 12.72 2.54
C GLU A 108 -25.45 11.51 3.38
N ASP A 109 -25.65 10.37 2.74
CA ASP A 109 -26.16 9.14 3.36
C ASP A 109 -25.09 8.06 3.54
N LEU A 110 -23.81 8.36 3.26
CA LEU A 110 -22.73 7.38 3.35
C LEU A 110 -22.42 7.01 4.80
N GLN A 111 -22.28 5.71 5.05
CA GLN A 111 -21.94 5.15 6.35
C GLN A 111 -20.83 4.11 6.25
N LEU A 112 -20.06 3.98 7.33
CA LEU A 112 -19.13 2.88 7.56
C LEU A 112 -19.59 2.07 8.78
N ASN A 113 -19.57 0.75 8.65
CA ASN A 113 -19.84 -0.16 9.76
C ASN A 113 -18.57 -0.40 10.59
N PHE A 114 -18.69 -0.47 11.91
CA PHE A 114 -17.62 -0.81 12.83
C PHE A 114 -18.13 -1.71 13.95
N CYS A 115 -17.24 -2.44 14.60
CA CYS A 115 -17.54 -3.01 15.91
C CYS A 115 -17.65 -1.89 16.94
N ARG A 116 -18.64 -1.98 17.83
CA ARG A 116 -18.72 -1.09 18.99
C ARG A 116 -17.56 -1.34 19.92
N VAL A 117 -16.91 -0.26 20.34
CA VAL A 117 -15.84 -0.28 21.33
C VAL A 117 -16.22 0.65 22.49
N PRO A 118 -16.94 0.14 23.50
CA PRO A 118 -17.40 0.98 24.61
C PRO A 118 -16.25 1.48 25.48
N ASP A 119 -15.16 0.70 25.58
CA ASP A 119 -13.94 1.06 26.29
C ASP A 119 -12.75 0.35 25.63
N THR A 120 -11.88 1.13 24.99
CA THR A 120 -10.64 0.67 24.34
C THR A 120 -9.67 0.04 25.32
N SER A 121 -9.64 0.49 26.57
CA SER A 121 -8.75 -0.04 27.61
C SER A 121 -9.15 -1.43 28.09
N ARG A 122 -10.39 -1.85 27.81
CA ARG A 122 -10.96 -3.15 28.21
C ARG A 122 -11.04 -4.16 27.07
N LEU A 123 -10.50 -3.84 25.89
CA LEU A 123 -10.44 -4.76 24.77
C LEU A 123 -9.76 -6.08 25.18
N ARG A 124 -10.38 -7.21 24.80
CA ARG A 124 -9.87 -8.57 25.04
C ARG A 124 -9.65 -9.25 23.69
N GLY A 125 -8.49 -9.90 23.50
CA GLY A 125 -8.15 -10.57 22.23
C GLY A 125 -6.66 -10.93 22.14
N LYS A 126 -6.26 -11.73 21.15
CA LYS A 126 -4.83 -12.03 20.86
C LYS A 126 -4.04 -10.74 20.64
N ALA A 127 -4.62 -9.78 19.92
CA ALA A 127 -4.06 -8.45 19.65
C ALA A 127 -3.73 -7.65 20.92
N GLN A 128 -4.35 -7.97 22.06
CA GLN A 128 -4.19 -7.31 23.36
C GLN A 128 -3.52 -8.20 24.41
N LYS A 129 -3.06 -9.41 24.05
CA LYS A 129 -2.27 -10.25 24.96
C LYS A 129 -0.92 -9.60 25.22
N SER A 130 -0.53 -9.52 26.50
CA SER A 130 0.81 -9.06 26.91
C SER A 130 1.91 -9.76 26.10
N GLY A 131 2.89 -9.01 25.60
CA GLY A 131 3.93 -9.48 24.68
C GLY A 131 3.55 -9.41 23.19
N THR A 132 2.31 -9.07 22.84
CA THR A 132 1.89 -8.89 21.43
C THR A 132 2.17 -7.46 20.97
N LYS A 133 3.16 -7.29 20.09
CA LYS A 133 3.49 -6.00 19.49
C LYS A 133 2.70 -5.78 18.21
N LEU A 134 1.84 -4.77 18.21
CA LEU A 134 1.06 -4.40 17.03
C LEU A 134 1.72 -3.21 16.33
N PRO A 135 2.00 -3.29 15.02
CA PRO A 135 2.52 -2.13 14.32
C PRO A 135 1.42 -1.13 14.02
N VAL A 136 1.87 0.12 13.91
CA VAL A 136 1.03 1.30 13.82
C VAL A 136 1.31 2.02 12.53
N VAL A 137 0.25 2.45 11.85
CA VAL A 137 0.30 3.24 10.63
C VAL A 137 -0.33 4.60 10.93
N ILE A 138 0.44 5.67 10.82
CA ILE A 138 -0.07 7.04 10.94
C ILE A 138 -0.24 7.60 9.52
N PHE A 139 -1.45 8.03 9.18
CA PHE A 139 -1.78 8.56 7.87
C PHE A 139 -2.01 10.08 7.93
N SER A 140 -1.18 10.83 7.21
CA SER A 140 -1.31 12.27 7.01
C SER A 140 -2.06 12.58 5.69
N PRO A 141 -3.21 13.27 5.74
CA PRO A 141 -3.96 13.72 4.58
C PRO A 141 -3.23 14.71 3.68
N GLY A 142 -3.78 14.90 2.47
CA GLY A 142 -3.44 16.02 1.61
C GLY A 142 -3.79 17.39 2.19
N ARG A 143 -3.32 18.45 1.54
CA ARG A 143 -3.57 19.83 1.97
C ARG A 143 -5.06 20.16 1.84
N GLY A 144 -5.67 20.76 2.86
CA GLY A 144 -7.10 21.10 2.80
C GLY A 144 -8.06 19.89 2.86
N VAL A 145 -7.54 18.67 2.89
CA VAL A 145 -8.32 17.44 2.94
C VAL A 145 -8.44 16.96 4.38
N SER A 146 -9.61 16.47 4.78
CA SER A 146 -9.81 15.88 6.10
C SER A 146 -9.34 14.43 6.15
N ARG A 147 -8.88 14.00 7.32
CA ARG A 147 -8.60 12.60 7.70
C ARG A 147 -9.71 11.61 7.32
N LEU A 148 -10.95 12.11 7.24
CA LEU A 148 -12.13 11.31 6.92
C LEU A 148 -12.12 10.80 5.49
N MET A 149 -11.50 11.51 4.54
CA MET A 149 -11.41 11.13 3.12
C MET A 149 -10.51 9.93 2.82
N TYR A 150 -10.03 9.25 3.86
CA TYR A 150 -9.17 8.07 3.82
C TYR A 150 -9.68 6.95 4.74
N SER A 151 -10.91 7.06 5.26
CA SER A 151 -11.45 6.14 6.25
C SER A 151 -11.69 4.74 5.69
N THR A 152 -12.02 4.60 4.40
CA THR A 152 -12.24 3.28 3.79
C THR A 152 -10.93 2.51 3.66
N MET A 153 -9.88 3.19 3.20
CA MET A 153 -8.53 2.66 3.16
C MET A 153 -8.04 2.34 4.58
N ALA A 154 -8.16 3.27 5.53
CA ALA A 154 -7.69 3.07 6.90
C ALA A 154 -8.38 1.90 7.60
N LYS A 155 -9.71 1.78 7.47
CA LYS A 155 -10.46 0.63 7.98
C LYS A 155 -9.99 -0.68 7.32
N SER A 156 -9.80 -0.69 6.00
CA SER A 156 -9.39 -1.90 5.29
C SER A 156 -7.98 -2.33 5.71
N VAL A 157 -7.01 -1.40 5.79
CA VAL A 157 -5.66 -1.69 6.27
C VAL A 157 -5.68 -2.17 7.73
N ALA A 158 -6.50 -1.55 8.59
CA ALA A 158 -6.67 -2.02 9.96
C ALA A 158 -7.15 -3.46 10.02
N SER A 159 -8.11 -3.87 9.18
CA SER A 159 -8.60 -5.27 9.16
C SER A 159 -7.50 -6.32 8.83
N HIS A 160 -6.36 -5.90 8.28
CA HIS A 160 -5.20 -6.76 8.01
C HIS A 160 -4.20 -6.85 9.18
N GLY A 161 -4.57 -6.38 10.38
CA GLY A 161 -3.77 -6.57 11.58
C GLY A 161 -2.92 -5.37 11.98
N TYR A 162 -3.27 -4.16 11.52
CA TYR A 162 -2.60 -2.90 11.87
C TYR A 162 -3.50 -2.02 12.73
N VAL A 163 -2.91 -1.21 13.61
CA VAL A 163 -3.60 -0.02 14.13
C VAL A 163 -3.34 1.12 13.18
N VAL A 164 -4.40 1.73 12.64
CA VAL A 164 -4.28 2.83 11.68
C VAL A 164 -4.81 4.11 12.31
N ILE A 165 -4.09 5.22 12.17
CA ILE A 165 -4.44 6.51 12.76
C ILE A 165 -4.47 7.54 11.64
N THR A 166 -5.63 8.06 11.28
CA THR A 166 -5.73 9.20 10.35
C THR A 166 -5.78 10.51 11.13
N VAL A 167 -5.14 11.56 10.61
CA VAL A 167 -4.88 12.81 11.37
C VAL A 167 -5.47 14.03 10.66
N ASP A 168 -6.24 14.84 11.36
CA ASP A 168 -6.60 16.20 10.95
C ASP A 168 -5.64 17.20 11.59
N HIS A 169 -4.87 17.90 10.75
CA HIS A 169 -3.94 18.94 11.18
C HIS A 169 -4.68 20.28 11.30
N ALA A 170 -4.73 20.83 12.52
CA ALA A 170 -5.48 22.05 12.80
C ALA A 170 -5.08 23.20 11.86
N TYR A 171 -6.11 23.91 11.38
CA TYR A 171 -6.01 25.03 10.44
C TYR A 171 -5.42 24.73 9.06
N ASP A 172 -5.16 23.47 8.72
CA ASP A 172 -4.77 23.05 7.37
C ASP A 172 -5.95 22.47 6.59
N ALA A 173 -6.66 21.49 7.17
CA ALA A 173 -7.84 20.90 6.55
C ALA A 173 -8.92 21.97 6.31
N SER A 174 -9.65 21.87 5.20
CA SER A 174 -10.69 22.84 4.83
C SER A 174 -11.74 23.02 5.92
N ILE A 175 -12.02 21.95 6.68
CA ILE A 175 -12.79 21.97 7.91
C ILE A 175 -12.40 20.81 8.83
N ILE A 176 -12.38 21.07 10.13
CA ILE A 176 -12.27 20.07 11.19
C ILE A 176 -13.45 20.29 12.12
N GLU A 177 -14.34 19.30 12.23
CA GLU A 177 -15.45 19.28 13.17
C GLU A 177 -15.07 18.39 14.36
N TYR A 178 -15.02 18.99 15.55
CA TYR A 178 -14.66 18.31 16.79
C TYR A 178 -15.87 17.61 17.41
N PRO A 179 -15.66 16.57 18.25
CA PRO A 179 -16.75 15.85 18.91
C PRO A 179 -17.64 16.71 19.82
N ASP A 180 -17.13 17.85 20.30
CA ASP A 180 -17.88 18.84 21.10
C ASP A 180 -18.80 19.75 20.24
N GLY A 181 -18.80 19.56 18.92
CA GLY A 181 -19.59 20.35 17.96
C GLY A 181 -18.90 21.64 17.48
N THR A 182 -17.74 22.00 18.05
CA THR A 182 -16.94 23.12 17.55
C THR A 182 -16.29 22.77 16.22
N ALA A 183 -15.95 23.78 15.43
CA ALA A 183 -15.26 23.56 14.16
C ALA A 183 -14.26 24.67 13.86
N ILE A 184 -13.17 24.31 13.18
CA ILE A 184 -12.18 25.25 12.65
C ILE A 184 -12.02 25.01 11.14
N THR A 185 -11.56 26.03 10.42
CA THR A 185 -11.33 25.99 8.97
C THR A 185 -9.86 26.20 8.64
N GLY A 186 -9.48 25.79 7.43
CA GLY A 186 -8.14 25.98 6.92
C GLY A 186 -7.80 27.46 6.71
N VAL A 187 -6.61 27.89 7.16
CA VAL A 187 -6.10 29.26 6.97
C VAL A 187 -4.72 29.29 6.30
N VAL A 188 -4.17 28.12 5.95
CA VAL A 188 -2.89 28.03 5.25
C VAL A 188 -3.01 28.76 3.91
N GLY A 189 -2.22 29.83 3.72
CA GLY A 189 -2.20 30.67 2.52
C GLY A 189 -1.69 29.94 1.28
N GLU A 190 -1.74 30.56 0.09
CA GLU A 190 -1.47 29.89 -1.20
C GLU A 190 -0.24 28.97 -1.25
N ALA A 191 -0.34 27.88 -2.00
CA ALA A 191 0.73 26.88 -2.11
C ALA A 191 1.95 27.44 -2.85
N ASN A 192 2.95 27.86 -2.07
CA ASN A 192 4.31 28.09 -2.54
C ASN A 192 5.29 27.26 -1.71
N GLN A 193 6.54 27.18 -2.15
CA GLN A 193 7.58 26.36 -1.52
C GLN A 193 7.68 26.59 0.00
N THR A 194 7.77 27.84 0.44
CA THR A 194 7.92 28.19 1.86
C THR A 194 6.72 27.76 2.69
N VAL A 195 5.50 27.96 2.18
CA VAL A 195 4.27 27.54 2.86
C VAL A 195 4.19 26.01 2.95
N LEU A 196 4.54 25.29 1.88
CA LEU A 196 4.52 23.84 1.86
C LEU A 196 5.57 23.24 2.80
N GLU A 197 6.79 23.76 2.81
CA GLU A 197 7.84 23.33 3.76
C GLU A 197 7.44 23.61 5.22
N THR A 198 6.83 24.77 5.48
CA THR A 198 6.33 25.10 6.82
C THR A 198 5.20 24.17 7.23
N SER A 199 4.23 23.91 6.34
CA SER A 199 3.14 22.96 6.58
C SER A 199 3.68 21.56 6.85
N ALA A 200 4.58 21.04 6.02
CA ALA A 200 5.20 19.73 6.21
C ALA A 200 5.95 19.63 7.55
N LYS A 201 6.66 20.70 7.97
CA LYS A 201 7.33 20.76 9.26
C LYS A 201 6.34 20.70 10.43
N VAL A 202 5.29 21.52 10.41
CA VAL A 202 4.26 21.53 11.47
C VAL A 202 3.55 20.18 11.54
N ARG A 203 3.20 19.61 10.39
CA ARG A 203 2.58 18.28 10.30
C ARG A 203 3.51 17.16 10.79
N SER A 204 4.82 17.26 10.52
CA SER A 204 5.80 16.29 11.03
C SER A 204 5.88 16.31 12.56
N GLN A 205 5.84 17.51 13.16
CA GLN A 205 5.77 17.66 14.62
C GLN A 205 4.47 17.07 15.19
N ASP A 206 3.34 17.22 14.50
CA ASP A 206 2.08 16.60 14.90
C ASP A 206 2.16 15.06 14.87
N VAL A 207 2.81 14.49 13.85
CA VAL A 207 3.03 13.04 13.77
C VAL A 207 3.96 12.57 14.88
N SER A 208 5.08 13.25 15.13
CA SER A 208 5.99 12.91 16.25
C SER A 208 5.29 13.02 17.61
N PHE A 209 4.42 14.01 17.81
CA PHE A 209 3.59 14.12 19.02
C PHE A 209 2.64 12.94 19.17
N ILE A 210 1.98 12.49 18.09
CA ILE A 210 1.15 11.27 18.11
C ILE A 210 2.00 10.04 18.48
N ILE A 211 3.24 9.94 17.98
CA ILE A 211 4.18 8.87 18.37
C ILE A 211 4.50 8.92 19.86
N ASP A 212 4.64 10.11 20.46
CA ASP A 212 4.79 10.25 21.92
C ASP A 212 3.58 9.66 22.66
N GLN A 213 2.37 9.97 22.19
CA GLN A 213 1.12 9.44 22.76
C GLN A 213 0.98 7.92 22.62
N ILE A 214 1.49 7.34 21.52
CA ILE A 214 1.49 5.89 21.29
C ILE A 214 2.52 5.17 22.17
N LYS A 215 3.59 5.85 22.57
CA LYS A 215 4.63 5.28 23.45
C LYS A 215 4.30 5.40 24.94
N ASP A 216 3.41 6.31 25.33
CA ASP A 216 2.87 6.32 26.68
C ASP A 216 1.86 5.18 26.87
N ASN A 217 2.10 4.30 27.85
CA ASN A 217 1.29 3.07 28.03
C ASN A 217 -0.19 3.35 28.36
N ALA A 218 -0.48 4.40 29.13
CA ALA A 218 -1.85 4.72 29.49
C ALA A 218 -2.62 5.22 28.26
N THR A 219 -2.01 6.16 27.54
CA THR A 219 -2.55 6.77 26.33
C THR A 219 -2.65 5.77 25.17
N ALA A 220 -1.64 4.90 25.01
CA ALA A 220 -1.62 3.78 24.06
C ALA A 220 -2.86 2.88 24.20
N ARG A 221 -3.18 2.49 25.44
CA ARG A 221 -4.34 1.64 25.75
C ARG A 221 -5.65 2.39 25.56
N GLU A 222 -5.75 3.60 26.11
CA GLU A 222 -6.98 4.39 26.11
C GLU A 222 -7.36 4.91 24.71
N HIS A 223 -6.40 5.32 23.90
CA HIS A 223 -6.71 5.99 22.63
C HIS A 223 -6.54 5.08 21.42
N PHE A 224 -5.63 4.11 21.50
CA PHE A 224 -5.23 3.29 20.35
C PHE A 224 -5.46 1.79 20.55
N GLY A 225 -5.94 1.36 21.73
CA GLY A 225 -6.18 -0.06 22.03
C GLY A 225 -4.90 -0.91 21.99
N LEU A 226 -3.74 -0.29 22.20
CA LEU A 226 -2.42 -0.91 22.11
C LEU A 226 -1.95 -1.40 23.49
N SER A 227 -1.56 -2.67 23.57
CA SER A 227 -0.89 -3.21 24.76
C SER A 227 0.61 -2.98 24.72
N GLU A 228 1.24 -3.25 23.56
CA GLU A 228 2.62 -2.92 23.23
C GLU A 228 2.70 -2.43 21.78
N THR A 229 3.55 -1.43 21.55
CA THR A 229 3.76 -0.83 20.22
C THR A 229 4.83 -1.60 19.44
N GLY A 230 4.47 -2.05 18.25
CA GLY A 230 5.37 -2.65 17.26
C GLY A 230 6.05 -1.61 16.37
N GLY A 231 6.30 -1.96 15.11
CA GLY A 231 6.87 -1.03 14.14
C GLY A 231 5.93 0.12 13.81
N ILE A 232 6.47 1.34 13.70
CA ILE A 232 5.71 2.54 13.36
C ILE A 232 6.03 2.94 11.93
N PHE A 233 4.98 3.18 11.16
CA PHE A 233 5.10 3.64 9.79
C PHE A 233 4.26 4.90 9.57
N VAL A 234 4.74 5.79 8.71
CA VAL A 234 4.02 7.02 8.38
C VAL A 234 3.72 7.08 6.90
N PHE A 235 2.46 7.30 6.59
CA PHE A 235 1.90 7.25 5.26
C PHE A 235 1.25 8.59 4.99
N GLY A 236 1.18 9.00 3.73
CA GLY A 236 0.36 10.16 3.43
C GLY A 236 0.22 10.45 1.96
N HIS A 237 -0.73 11.33 1.67
CA HIS A 237 -1.07 11.75 0.33
C HIS A 237 -0.72 13.22 0.10
N SER A 238 -0.20 13.57 -1.07
CA SER A 238 0.13 14.97 -1.43
C SER A 238 1.10 15.57 -0.38
N ILE A 239 0.83 16.74 0.19
CA ILE A 239 1.65 17.30 1.30
C ILE A 239 1.79 16.34 2.49
N GLY A 240 0.83 15.44 2.69
CA GLY A 240 0.91 14.40 3.70
C GLY A 240 1.93 13.30 3.36
N GLY A 241 2.15 13.05 2.07
CA GLY A 241 3.25 12.21 1.60
C GLY A 241 4.61 12.86 1.87
N ALA A 242 4.73 14.16 1.59
CA ALA A 242 5.92 14.95 1.98
C ALA A 242 6.15 14.89 3.50
N THR A 243 5.08 15.08 4.28
CA THR A 243 5.09 14.98 5.75
C THR A 243 5.59 13.61 6.19
N ALA A 244 5.11 12.53 5.61
CA ALA A 244 5.52 11.17 5.95
C ALA A 244 7.02 10.97 5.79
N VAL A 245 7.58 11.43 4.68
CA VAL A 245 9.02 11.33 4.40
C VAL A 245 9.83 12.28 5.29
N SER A 246 9.41 13.53 5.46
CA SER A 246 10.09 14.49 6.34
C SER A 246 10.09 14.03 7.80
N THR A 247 9.03 13.36 8.26
CA THR A 247 8.97 12.79 9.60
C THR A 247 9.89 11.58 9.70
N LEU A 248 9.89 10.67 8.71
CA LEU A 248 10.83 9.54 8.67
C LEU A 248 12.29 9.99 8.73
N PHE A 249 12.61 11.13 8.10
CA PHE A 249 13.93 11.75 8.13
C PHE A 249 14.31 12.31 9.51
N SER A 250 13.35 12.80 10.28
CA SER A 250 13.60 13.55 11.53
C SER A 250 13.27 12.79 12.81
N ASP A 251 12.59 11.64 12.72
CA ASP A 251 12.16 10.84 13.86
C ASP A 251 12.59 9.37 13.70
N ASP A 252 13.60 8.99 14.48
CA ASP A 252 14.21 7.67 14.37
C ASP A 252 13.30 6.50 14.76
N ARG A 253 12.16 6.79 15.40
CA ARG A 253 11.20 5.77 15.85
C ARG A 253 10.40 5.16 14.70
N ILE A 254 10.37 5.83 13.54
CA ILE A 254 9.64 5.38 12.34
C ILE A 254 10.51 4.42 11.53
N GLN A 255 9.94 3.31 11.03
CA GLN A 255 10.65 2.26 10.29
C GLN A 255 10.57 2.43 8.78
N GLY A 256 9.54 3.10 8.28
CA GLY A 256 9.38 3.36 6.85
C GLY A 256 8.23 4.30 6.55
N ALA A 257 8.18 4.77 5.30
CA ALA A 257 7.18 5.69 4.82
C ALA A 257 6.62 5.35 3.44
N ILE A 258 5.35 5.69 3.23
CA ILE A 258 4.72 5.72 1.90
C ILE A 258 4.30 7.14 1.56
N ASN A 259 4.79 7.63 0.43
CA ASN A 259 4.38 8.88 -0.18
C ASN A 259 3.45 8.60 -1.37
N LEU A 260 2.16 8.92 -1.20
CA LEU A 260 1.15 8.85 -2.25
C LEU A 260 1.07 10.19 -2.99
N ASP A 261 1.68 10.25 -4.17
CA ASP A 261 1.60 11.37 -5.12
C ASP A 261 1.98 12.76 -4.55
N GLY A 262 2.83 12.81 -3.52
CA GLY A 262 3.29 14.04 -2.89
C GLY A 262 4.72 14.43 -3.26
N ASP A 263 5.00 15.71 -3.42
CA ASP A 263 6.38 16.19 -3.59
C ASP A 263 7.25 15.89 -2.35
N MET A 264 8.55 15.73 -2.55
CA MET A 264 9.52 15.61 -1.46
C MET A 264 9.96 17.00 -1.03
N LEU A 265 9.95 17.26 0.28
CA LEU A 265 10.22 18.57 0.85
C LEU A 265 11.27 18.50 1.95
N GLY A 266 12.06 19.56 2.05
CA GLY A 266 13.08 19.72 3.08
C GLY A 266 14.38 18.96 2.80
N PRO A 267 15.25 18.79 3.81
CA PRO A 267 16.61 18.27 3.64
C PRO A 267 16.69 16.86 3.04
N VAL A 268 15.65 16.03 3.24
CA VAL A 268 15.59 14.65 2.75
C VAL A 268 15.77 14.54 1.24
N VAL A 269 15.41 15.58 0.48
CA VAL A 269 15.57 15.63 -0.98
C VAL A 269 17.02 15.40 -1.39
N LYS A 270 17.96 15.95 -0.63
CA LYS A 270 19.40 15.86 -0.93
C LYS A 270 20.10 14.75 -0.14
N THR A 271 19.66 14.49 1.09
CA THR A 271 20.32 13.52 1.97
C THR A 271 19.90 12.07 1.70
N GLY A 272 18.67 11.85 1.22
CA GLY A 272 18.07 10.53 1.11
C GLY A 272 17.80 9.87 2.48
N LEU A 273 17.40 8.60 2.46
CA LEU A 273 17.07 7.82 3.65
C LEU A 273 17.72 6.44 3.62
N ASP A 274 18.06 5.93 4.81
CA ASP A 274 18.49 4.53 5.03
C ASP A 274 17.32 3.59 5.36
N LYS A 275 16.13 4.16 5.55
CA LYS A 275 14.90 3.45 5.92
C LYS A 275 13.98 3.24 4.72
N SER A 276 12.98 2.37 4.90
CA SER A 276 12.09 1.98 3.82
C SER A 276 11.29 3.16 3.27
N LEU A 277 11.36 3.39 1.96
CA LEU A 277 10.66 4.46 1.26
C LEU A 277 9.93 3.94 0.02
N PHE A 278 8.62 4.11 -0.01
CA PHE A 278 7.80 3.79 -1.18
C PHE A 278 7.15 5.05 -1.73
N LEU A 279 7.37 5.31 -3.01
CA LEU A 279 6.83 6.45 -3.74
C LEU A 279 5.81 5.92 -4.74
N ILE A 280 4.53 6.27 -4.59
CA ILE A 280 3.44 5.74 -5.43
C ILE A 280 2.63 6.91 -5.95
N GLY A 281 2.62 7.12 -7.26
CA GLY A 281 2.04 8.33 -7.83
C GLY A 281 1.21 8.07 -9.08
N ARG A 282 0.62 9.14 -9.59
CA ARG A 282 0.05 9.16 -10.92
C ARG A 282 1.15 9.07 -11.99
N PRO A 283 0.82 8.74 -13.25
CA PRO A 283 1.79 8.77 -14.33
C PRO A 283 2.38 10.19 -14.46
N HIS A 284 3.70 10.28 -14.40
CA HIS A 284 4.46 11.50 -14.62
C HIS A 284 5.71 11.15 -15.43
N SER A 285 6.19 12.05 -16.28
CA SER A 285 7.43 11.78 -17.00
C SER A 285 8.58 11.71 -15.99
N ARG A 286 9.53 10.77 -16.19
CA ARG A 286 10.67 10.58 -15.29
C ARG A 286 11.41 11.90 -15.09
N GLU A 287 11.56 12.74 -16.11
CA GLU A 287 12.28 14.02 -16.03
C GLU A 287 11.46 15.20 -15.46
N GLN A 288 10.12 15.10 -15.44
CA GLN A 288 9.22 16.10 -14.82
C GLN A 288 8.60 15.59 -13.52
N GLY A 289 9.16 14.53 -12.95
CA GLY A 289 8.70 14.02 -11.68
C GLY A 289 8.78 15.11 -10.60
N PRO A 290 7.96 15.01 -9.54
CA PRO A 290 8.28 15.59 -8.24
C PRO A 290 9.76 15.43 -7.88
N SER A 291 10.24 16.09 -6.84
CA SER A 291 11.56 15.91 -6.20
C SER A 291 11.93 14.46 -5.78
N TRP A 292 11.15 13.46 -6.22
CA TRP A 292 11.35 12.03 -6.14
C TRP A 292 12.68 11.61 -6.75
N ASN A 293 13.01 12.03 -7.98
CA ASN A 293 14.26 11.60 -8.62
C ASN A 293 15.51 12.02 -7.86
N GLU A 294 15.54 13.27 -7.37
CA GLU A 294 16.67 13.77 -6.59
C GLU A 294 16.79 13.00 -5.27
N THR A 295 15.67 12.76 -4.60
CA THR A 295 15.68 11.94 -3.37
C THR A 295 16.07 10.49 -3.66
N TRP A 296 15.56 9.91 -4.74
CA TRP A 296 15.76 8.52 -5.13
C TRP A 296 17.21 8.23 -5.48
N LYS A 297 17.93 9.19 -6.10
CA LYS A 297 19.39 9.09 -6.32
C LYS A 297 20.17 8.90 -5.01
N ASN A 298 19.65 9.42 -3.90
CA ASN A 298 20.29 9.38 -2.59
C ASN A 298 19.65 8.34 -1.65
N GLN A 299 18.60 7.64 -2.10
CA GLN A 299 17.90 6.62 -1.32
C GLN A 299 18.77 5.37 -1.17
N ARG A 300 19.01 4.94 0.07
CA ARG A 300 19.85 3.78 0.40
C ARG A 300 19.04 2.63 1.01
N GLY A 301 17.97 2.97 1.71
CA GLY A 301 17.05 1.99 2.30
C GLY A 301 16.19 1.28 1.25
N PRO A 302 15.56 0.13 1.62
CA PRO A 302 14.64 -0.58 0.74
C PRO A 302 13.53 0.35 0.21
N GLY A 303 13.04 0.10 -1.00
CA GLY A 303 12.00 0.96 -1.52
C GLY A 303 11.59 0.63 -2.92
N MET A 304 10.56 1.33 -3.39
CA MET A 304 10.10 1.25 -4.76
C MET A 304 9.46 2.57 -5.18
N MET A 305 9.65 2.92 -6.45
CA MET A 305 8.94 4.01 -7.11
C MET A 305 7.95 3.42 -8.12
N LEU A 306 6.66 3.68 -7.92
CA LEU A 306 5.56 3.15 -8.72
C LEU A 306 4.71 4.27 -9.30
N GLN A 307 4.16 3.99 -10.49
CA GLN A 307 3.10 4.79 -11.09
C GLN A 307 1.88 3.91 -11.35
N ILE A 308 0.68 4.47 -11.21
CA ILE A 308 -0.58 3.76 -11.46
C ILE A 308 -1.31 4.42 -12.63
N ASP A 309 -1.41 3.73 -13.76
CA ASP A 309 -2.09 4.25 -14.95
C ASP A 309 -3.57 4.60 -14.70
N GLY A 310 -4.05 5.60 -15.44
CA GLY A 310 -5.43 6.06 -15.34
C GLY A 310 -5.76 6.80 -14.04
N THR A 311 -4.76 7.24 -13.28
CA THR A 311 -4.93 8.02 -12.05
C THR A 311 -4.61 9.51 -12.25
N THR A 312 -5.20 10.33 -11.39
CA THR A 312 -4.90 11.74 -11.15
C THR A 312 -4.48 11.92 -9.69
N HIS A 313 -4.19 13.16 -9.28
CA HIS A 313 -3.91 13.45 -7.87
C HIS A 313 -5.01 12.97 -6.92
N GLN A 314 -6.27 13.20 -7.29
CA GLN A 314 -7.40 12.94 -6.40
C GLN A 314 -7.79 11.45 -6.38
N SER A 315 -7.18 10.62 -7.24
CA SER A 315 -7.42 9.16 -7.25
C SER A 315 -6.99 8.48 -5.96
N PHE A 316 -6.08 9.07 -5.19
CA PHE A 316 -5.57 8.52 -3.92
C PHE A 316 -6.46 8.83 -2.70
N LEU A 317 -7.56 9.55 -2.89
CA LEU A 317 -8.63 9.69 -1.91
C LEU A 317 -9.56 8.49 -1.94
N ASP A 318 -10.44 8.37 -0.95
CA ASP A 318 -11.62 7.50 -1.07
C ASP A 318 -12.60 8.01 -2.15
N ALA A 319 -12.43 9.23 -2.67
CA ALA A 319 -13.35 9.88 -3.62
C ALA A 319 -13.74 9.03 -4.84
N PRO A 320 -12.81 8.36 -5.57
CA PRO A 320 -13.20 7.50 -6.70
C PRO A 320 -14.12 6.35 -6.28
N LEU A 321 -13.88 5.75 -5.10
CA LEU A 321 -14.76 4.72 -4.55
C LEU A 321 -16.13 5.32 -4.20
N LEU A 322 -16.17 6.42 -3.46
CA LEU A 322 -17.43 7.02 -3.01
C LEU A 322 -18.30 7.49 -4.19
N VAL A 323 -17.69 8.11 -5.19
CA VAL A 323 -18.40 8.55 -6.41
C VAL A 323 -18.87 7.36 -7.23
N SER A 324 -18.14 6.24 -7.25
CA SER A 324 -18.59 5.01 -7.93
C SER A 324 -19.83 4.36 -7.32
N LEU A 325 -20.23 4.78 -6.11
CA LEU A 325 -21.46 4.33 -5.44
C LEU A 325 -22.68 5.20 -5.82
N ARG A 326 -22.52 6.13 -6.77
CA ARG A 326 -23.52 7.13 -7.14
C ARG A 326 -23.82 7.09 -8.62
N ASP A 327 -25.02 7.55 -8.95
CA ASP A 327 -25.37 7.88 -10.32
C ASP A 327 -24.73 9.23 -10.69
N VAL A 328 -23.67 9.16 -11.49
CA VAL A 328 -22.96 10.36 -11.98
C VAL A 328 -23.69 10.90 -13.21
N PRO A 329 -24.12 12.18 -13.21
CA PRO A 329 -24.74 12.80 -14.38
C PRO A 329 -23.87 12.69 -15.64
N GLU A 330 -24.46 12.41 -16.80
CA GLU A 330 -23.71 12.21 -18.06
C GLU A 330 -22.82 13.41 -18.42
N ASP A 331 -23.32 14.63 -18.24
CA ASP A 331 -22.61 15.88 -18.46
C ASP A 331 -21.44 16.11 -17.47
N SER A 332 -21.45 15.39 -16.36
CA SER A 332 -20.43 15.47 -15.31
C SER A 332 -19.35 14.39 -15.45
N LYS A 333 -19.58 13.31 -16.20
CA LYS A 333 -18.63 12.19 -16.33
C LYS A 333 -17.24 12.64 -16.79
N ALA A 334 -17.16 13.52 -17.78
CA ALA A 334 -15.87 14.03 -18.27
C ALA A 334 -15.12 14.83 -17.21
N LYS A 335 -15.82 15.66 -16.42
CA LYS A 335 -15.23 16.44 -15.32
C LYS A 335 -14.78 15.53 -14.18
N VAL A 336 -15.58 14.52 -13.84
CA VAL A 336 -15.25 13.52 -12.83
C VAL A 336 -14.03 12.71 -13.26
N GLN A 337 -13.94 12.26 -14.52
CA GLN A 337 -12.76 11.54 -15.03
C GLN A 337 -11.51 12.43 -15.04
N ALA A 338 -11.64 13.71 -15.42
CA ALA A 338 -10.54 14.66 -15.35
C ALA A 338 -10.07 14.92 -13.92
N ALA A 339 -10.98 14.89 -12.94
CA ALA A 339 -10.65 15.10 -11.54
C ALA A 339 -10.11 13.85 -10.85
N LEU A 340 -10.73 12.68 -11.04
CA LEU A 340 -10.52 11.45 -10.27
C LEU A 340 -9.80 10.34 -11.04
N GLY A 341 -9.56 10.53 -12.33
CA GLY A 341 -8.96 9.53 -13.22
C GLY A 341 -9.98 8.61 -13.90
N THR A 342 -9.46 7.72 -14.74
CA THR A 342 -10.23 6.72 -15.50
C THR A 342 -10.22 5.35 -14.84
N ILE A 343 -9.35 5.13 -13.85
CA ILE A 343 -9.32 3.89 -13.07
C ILE A 343 -10.63 3.71 -12.28
N GLY A 344 -11.17 2.48 -12.27
CA GLY A 344 -12.38 2.18 -11.50
C GLY A 344 -12.16 2.37 -9.99
N GLY A 345 -13.11 3.02 -9.31
CA GLY A 345 -12.96 3.40 -7.89
C GLY A 345 -12.64 2.23 -6.94
N ARG A 346 -13.35 1.10 -7.08
CA ARG A 346 -13.06 -0.11 -6.31
C ARG A 346 -11.69 -0.70 -6.62
N ARG A 347 -11.25 -0.63 -7.88
CA ARG A 347 -9.91 -1.10 -8.30
C ARG A 347 -8.82 -0.23 -7.69
N MET A 348 -8.98 1.10 -7.72
CA MET A 348 -8.03 2.03 -7.13
C MET A 348 -7.89 1.84 -5.62
N ALA A 349 -9.02 1.78 -4.90
CA ALA A 349 -9.00 1.49 -3.47
C ALA A 349 -8.33 0.14 -3.16
N SER A 350 -8.66 -0.90 -3.93
CA SER A 350 -8.05 -2.23 -3.76
C SER A 350 -6.54 -2.22 -3.99
N LEU A 351 -6.06 -1.51 -5.01
CA LEU A 351 -4.63 -1.35 -5.28
C LEU A 351 -3.89 -0.66 -4.14
N VAL A 352 -4.37 0.50 -3.69
CA VAL A 352 -3.74 1.26 -2.60
C VAL A 352 -3.70 0.43 -1.31
N ILE A 353 -4.79 -0.26 -0.98
CA ILE A 353 -4.86 -1.13 0.20
C ILE A 353 -3.87 -2.30 0.08
N GLN A 354 -3.86 -3.02 -1.04
CA GLN A 354 -2.99 -4.17 -1.23
C GLN A 354 -1.51 -3.79 -1.25
N LEU A 355 -1.15 -2.68 -1.92
CA LEU A 355 0.23 -2.16 -1.90
C LEU A 355 0.63 -1.76 -0.49
N THR A 356 -0.24 -1.04 0.22
CA THR A 356 -0.02 -0.65 1.63
C THR A 356 0.24 -1.88 2.49
N VAL A 357 -0.65 -2.87 2.47
CA VAL A 357 -0.52 -4.09 3.29
C VAL A 357 0.74 -4.86 2.91
N ALA A 358 1.02 -5.06 1.62
CA ALA A 358 2.22 -5.76 1.17
C ALA A 358 3.51 -5.06 1.62
N ILE A 359 3.55 -3.73 1.54
CA ILE A 359 4.68 -2.93 2.01
C ILE A 359 4.85 -3.10 3.52
N LEU A 360 3.77 -3.01 4.27
CA LEU A 360 3.82 -3.15 5.72
C LEU A 360 4.16 -4.58 6.19
N ASP A 361 3.73 -5.61 5.44
CA ASP A 361 4.02 -7.02 5.74
C ASP A 361 5.46 -7.38 5.41
N SER A 362 6.10 -6.69 4.46
CA SER A 362 7.53 -6.86 4.16
C SER A 362 8.44 -6.59 5.37
N HIS A 363 7.93 -5.85 6.37
CA HIS A 363 8.61 -5.61 7.64
C HIS A 363 8.29 -6.63 8.74
N ARG A 364 7.32 -7.52 8.52
CA ARG A 364 6.87 -8.54 9.49
C ARG A 364 7.26 -9.96 9.11
N ALA A 365 7.37 -10.27 7.82
CA ALA A 365 7.54 -11.64 7.34
C ALA A 365 9.00 -12.11 7.45
N MET A 366 9.20 -13.40 7.75
CA MET A 366 10.46 -14.03 7.41
C MET A 366 10.55 -14.13 5.87
N ALA A 367 11.75 -13.95 5.33
CA ALA A 367 11.93 -13.84 3.89
C ALA A 367 11.63 -15.18 3.19
N PRO A 368 10.77 -15.23 2.16
CA PRO A 368 10.62 -16.43 1.35
C PRO A 368 11.94 -16.76 0.64
N THR A 369 12.10 -18.01 0.24
CA THR A 369 13.19 -18.35 -0.68
C THR A 369 12.82 -17.89 -2.09
N ILE A 370 13.71 -17.16 -2.74
CA ILE A 370 13.55 -16.72 -4.12
C ILE A 370 14.17 -17.80 -5.03
N PHE A 371 13.34 -18.40 -5.88
CA PHE A 371 13.80 -19.38 -6.86
C PHE A 371 13.74 -18.79 -8.26
N ILE A 372 14.90 -18.51 -8.84
CA ILE A 372 15.03 -17.85 -10.14
C ILE A 372 15.15 -18.91 -11.24
N VAL A 373 14.26 -18.83 -12.23
CA VAL A 373 14.27 -19.60 -13.48
C VAL A 373 14.69 -18.65 -14.61
N PRO A 374 15.93 -18.77 -15.14
CA PRO A 374 16.42 -17.97 -16.25
C PRO A 374 15.61 -18.17 -17.54
N GLY A 375 15.81 -17.27 -18.51
CA GLY A 375 15.36 -17.42 -19.88
C GLY A 375 16.32 -18.27 -20.72
N PHE A 376 16.03 -18.38 -22.03
CA PHE A 376 16.96 -19.00 -22.96
C PHE A 376 18.28 -18.24 -23.03
N TYR A 377 19.34 -18.98 -23.36
CA TYR A 377 20.72 -18.49 -23.45
C TYR A 377 21.34 -18.10 -22.11
N GLU A 378 20.54 -17.89 -21.08
CA GLU A 378 20.95 -17.38 -19.78
C GLU A 378 21.25 -18.52 -18.81
N GLY A 379 22.18 -18.26 -17.89
CA GLY A 379 22.49 -19.16 -16.78
C GLY A 379 22.64 -18.41 -15.46
N PRO A 380 23.06 -19.10 -14.39
CA PRO A 380 23.22 -18.51 -13.07
C PRO A 380 24.09 -17.25 -13.06
N MET A 381 25.13 -17.17 -13.91
CA MET A 381 25.99 -16.00 -14.00
C MET A 381 25.24 -14.70 -14.36
N VAL A 382 24.20 -14.79 -15.19
CA VAL A 382 23.40 -13.62 -15.62
C VAL A 382 22.61 -13.05 -14.43
N PHE A 383 22.05 -13.94 -13.59
CA PHE A 383 21.22 -13.57 -12.44
C PHE A 383 22.00 -13.44 -11.13
N GLN A 384 23.29 -13.77 -11.10
CA GLN A 384 24.10 -13.72 -9.88
C GLN A 384 24.14 -12.32 -9.23
N PRO A 385 24.25 -11.20 -9.98
CA PRO A 385 24.17 -9.86 -9.37
C PRO A 385 22.82 -9.60 -8.68
N LEU A 386 21.72 -10.06 -9.27
CA LEU A 386 20.39 -9.97 -8.67
C LEU A 386 20.31 -10.84 -7.41
N ALA A 387 20.78 -12.09 -7.48
CA ALA A 387 20.80 -13.00 -6.33
C ALA A 387 21.63 -12.45 -5.16
N ASN A 388 22.83 -11.93 -5.42
CA ASN A 388 23.67 -11.30 -4.39
C ASN A 388 22.94 -10.13 -3.72
N SER A 389 22.29 -9.27 -4.52
CA SER A 389 21.51 -8.14 -4.03
C SER A 389 20.32 -8.57 -3.15
N LEU A 390 19.66 -9.68 -3.50
CA LEU A 390 18.60 -10.28 -2.70
C LEU A 390 19.13 -10.93 -1.41
N ASP A 391 20.25 -11.64 -1.49
CA ASP A 391 20.92 -12.29 -0.36
C ASP A 391 21.40 -11.26 0.68
N GLU A 392 21.97 -10.14 0.23
CA GLU A 392 22.34 -8.99 1.08
C GLU A 392 21.14 -8.38 1.82
N ARG A 393 19.93 -8.56 1.28
CA ARG A 393 18.66 -8.10 1.88
C ARG A 393 17.97 -9.18 2.72
N GLY A 394 18.64 -10.32 2.94
CA GLY A 394 18.18 -11.40 3.80
C GLY A 394 17.25 -12.41 3.12
N PHE A 395 17.09 -12.36 1.80
CA PHE A 395 16.38 -13.41 1.07
C PHE A 395 17.34 -14.56 0.78
N LYS A 396 16.91 -15.81 0.98
CA LYS A 396 17.64 -16.93 0.40
C LYS A 396 17.36 -16.98 -1.10
N THR A 397 18.39 -16.92 -1.94
CA THR A 397 18.21 -17.03 -3.39
C THR A 397 18.78 -18.34 -3.95
N VAL A 398 18.03 -18.97 -4.85
CA VAL A 398 18.47 -20.16 -5.60
C VAL A 398 18.22 -19.91 -7.07
N ILE A 399 19.25 -20.04 -7.91
CA ILE A 399 19.12 -19.94 -9.36
C ILE A 399 19.23 -21.35 -9.96
N THR A 400 18.23 -21.77 -10.74
CA THR A 400 18.29 -23.05 -11.47
C THR A 400 18.89 -22.86 -12.87
N THR A 401 19.22 -23.97 -13.51
CA THR A 401 19.59 -24.03 -14.93
C THR A 401 18.47 -24.61 -15.78
N ILE A 402 18.43 -24.22 -17.04
CA ILE A 402 17.72 -24.91 -18.11
C ILE A 402 18.73 -25.92 -18.69
N SER A 403 18.38 -27.21 -18.72
CA SER A 403 19.32 -28.29 -19.06
C SER A 403 19.84 -28.21 -20.49
N SER A 404 19.02 -27.71 -21.40
CA SER A 404 19.35 -27.56 -22.82
C SER A 404 20.20 -26.32 -23.14
N THR A 405 20.48 -25.45 -22.17
CA THR A 405 21.37 -24.30 -22.36
C THR A 405 22.84 -24.76 -22.42
N GLY A 406 23.57 -24.29 -23.43
CA GLY A 406 24.95 -24.68 -23.72
C GLY A 406 25.12 -26.12 -24.22
N LYS A 407 24.02 -26.75 -24.65
CA LYS A 407 24.00 -28.12 -25.18
C LYS A 407 23.63 -28.13 -26.66
N THR A 408 24.16 -29.14 -27.36
CA THR A 408 23.84 -29.48 -28.74
C THR A 408 23.02 -30.78 -28.86
N ASP A 409 22.66 -31.39 -27.73
CA ASP A 409 21.90 -32.64 -27.66
C ASP A 409 20.40 -32.38 -27.89
N SER A 410 19.64 -33.40 -28.35
CA SER A 410 18.19 -33.35 -28.58
C SER A 410 17.35 -33.33 -27.29
N LEU A 411 17.70 -32.45 -26.35
CA LEU A 411 16.93 -32.24 -25.13
C LEU A 411 15.62 -31.52 -25.44
N THR A 412 14.52 -32.04 -24.91
CA THR A 412 13.19 -31.48 -25.09
C THR A 412 12.87 -30.43 -24.03
N MET A 413 11.84 -29.62 -24.27
CA MET A 413 11.31 -28.72 -23.24
C MET A 413 10.86 -29.49 -21.98
N ASN A 414 10.38 -30.72 -22.13
CA ASN A 414 9.98 -31.56 -21.00
C ASN A 414 11.17 -31.97 -20.14
N ASP A 415 12.36 -32.19 -20.73
CA ASP A 415 13.58 -32.48 -19.98
C ASP A 415 13.99 -31.28 -19.11
N ASP A 416 13.86 -30.06 -19.64
CA ASP A 416 14.09 -28.84 -18.86
C ASP A 416 13.10 -28.68 -17.71
N ILE A 417 11.80 -28.94 -17.97
CA ILE A 417 10.74 -28.92 -16.95
C ILE A 417 11.09 -29.89 -15.81
N ILE A 418 11.49 -31.11 -16.14
CA ILE A 418 11.87 -32.15 -15.17
C ILE A 418 13.09 -31.70 -14.36
N ASN A 419 14.10 -31.13 -15.01
CA ASN A 419 15.30 -30.66 -14.32
C ASN A 419 15.01 -29.49 -13.36
N ILE A 420 14.21 -28.51 -13.79
CA ILE A 420 13.81 -27.40 -12.94
C ILE A 420 12.99 -27.90 -11.75
N ALA A 421 12.04 -28.81 -11.97
CA ALA A 421 11.25 -29.41 -10.90
C ALA A 421 12.14 -30.14 -9.90
N LYS A 422 13.12 -30.93 -10.38
CA LYS A 422 14.11 -31.62 -9.54
C LYS A 422 14.91 -30.65 -8.67
N ASN A 423 15.32 -29.50 -9.22
CA ASN A 423 16.05 -28.47 -8.47
C ASN A 423 15.15 -27.69 -7.50
N LEU A 424 13.87 -27.54 -7.81
CA LEU A 424 12.89 -26.83 -6.98
C LEU A 424 12.43 -27.66 -5.77
N VAL A 425 12.33 -28.99 -5.89
CA VAL A 425 11.90 -29.90 -4.80
C VAL A 425 12.63 -29.63 -3.47
N PRO A 426 13.97 -29.68 -3.38
CA PRO A 426 14.65 -29.43 -2.11
C PRO A 426 14.42 -28.00 -1.58
N VAL A 427 14.25 -27.03 -2.47
CA VAL A 427 14.00 -25.63 -2.11
C VAL A 427 12.62 -25.48 -1.48
N VAL A 428 11.58 -26.09 -2.05
CA VAL A 428 10.24 -26.05 -1.46
C VAL A 428 10.15 -26.85 -0.17
N ASP A 429 10.91 -27.95 -0.05
CA ASP A 429 10.95 -28.77 1.17
C ASP A 429 11.59 -27.98 2.33
N GLU A 430 12.66 -27.24 2.06
CA GLU A 430 13.37 -26.44 3.07
C GLU A 430 12.62 -25.16 3.45
N ALA A 431 11.92 -24.52 2.51
CA ALA A 431 11.29 -23.23 2.73
C ALA A 431 10.13 -23.22 3.76
N GLY A 432 9.64 -24.39 4.18
CA GLY A 432 8.66 -24.51 5.27
C GLY A 432 7.41 -23.66 5.07
N GLU A 433 6.95 -22.98 6.13
CA GLU A 433 5.78 -22.10 6.01
C GLU A 433 6.05 -20.83 5.21
N GLU A 434 7.29 -20.35 5.15
CA GLU A 434 7.67 -19.13 4.41
C GLU A 434 7.47 -19.32 2.90
N GLY A 435 7.71 -20.55 2.43
CA GLY A 435 7.49 -20.94 1.06
C GLY A 435 8.43 -20.26 0.07
N VAL A 436 8.12 -20.44 -1.21
CA VAL A 436 8.98 -20.03 -2.33
C VAL A 436 8.27 -18.99 -3.19
N VAL A 437 9.00 -17.98 -3.63
CA VAL A 437 8.62 -17.10 -4.74
C VAL A 437 9.40 -17.54 -5.97
N ALA A 438 8.70 -18.06 -6.97
CA ALA A 438 9.32 -18.43 -8.24
C ALA A 438 9.40 -17.20 -9.15
N VAL A 439 10.61 -16.75 -9.45
CA VAL A 439 10.89 -15.63 -10.35
C VAL A 439 11.29 -16.20 -11.70
N MET A 440 10.52 -15.92 -12.74
CA MET A 440 10.65 -16.54 -14.04
C MET A 440 10.89 -15.48 -15.11
N HIS A 441 12.03 -15.57 -15.80
CA HIS A 441 12.41 -14.65 -16.85
C HIS A 441 12.19 -15.26 -18.25
N SER A 442 11.66 -14.49 -19.21
CA SER A 442 11.57 -14.89 -20.62
C SER A 442 10.98 -16.31 -20.79
N ALA A 443 11.72 -17.24 -21.42
CA ALA A 443 11.32 -18.64 -21.60
C ALA A 443 11.17 -19.42 -20.28
N GLY A 444 11.88 -19.02 -19.24
CA GLY A 444 11.69 -19.52 -17.88
C GLY A 444 10.27 -19.36 -17.38
N GLY A 445 9.48 -18.44 -17.98
CA GLY A 445 8.05 -18.30 -17.73
C GLY A 445 7.26 -19.58 -17.96
N PHE A 446 7.26 -20.09 -19.19
CA PHE A 446 6.48 -21.28 -19.53
C PHE A 446 7.13 -22.58 -19.04
N ILE A 447 8.46 -22.68 -19.08
CA ILE A 447 9.19 -23.89 -18.62
C ILE A 447 9.12 -24.00 -17.10
N GLY A 448 9.38 -22.89 -16.40
CA GLY A 448 9.26 -22.80 -14.96
C GLY A 448 7.83 -23.08 -14.50
N SER A 449 6.82 -22.56 -15.20
CA SER A 449 5.41 -22.84 -14.90
C SER A 449 5.09 -24.32 -15.02
N GLY A 450 5.58 -25.00 -16.06
CA GLY A 450 5.45 -26.45 -16.21
C GLY A 450 6.07 -27.22 -15.03
N ALA A 451 7.22 -26.74 -14.53
CA ALA A 451 7.92 -27.36 -13.40
C ALA A 451 7.20 -27.19 -12.05
N LEU A 452 6.24 -26.26 -11.92
CA LEU A 452 5.52 -26.04 -10.67
C LEU A 452 4.43 -27.08 -10.38
N LYS A 453 4.12 -27.98 -11.32
CA LYS A 453 3.04 -28.96 -11.17
C LYS A 453 3.24 -29.83 -9.93
N GLY A 454 2.31 -29.74 -8.98
CA GLY A 454 2.39 -30.45 -7.68
C GLY A 454 3.32 -29.82 -6.63
N LEU A 455 4.01 -28.72 -6.95
CA LEU A 455 4.95 -28.03 -6.05
C LEU A 455 4.42 -26.69 -5.51
N THR A 456 3.20 -26.29 -5.88
CA THR A 456 2.54 -25.12 -5.30
C THR A 456 2.21 -25.35 -3.83
N PHE A 457 2.17 -24.26 -3.05
CA PHE A 457 1.87 -24.34 -1.61
C PHE A 457 0.56 -25.08 -1.33
N LYS A 458 -0.49 -24.79 -2.12
CA LYS A 458 -1.79 -25.48 -2.01
C LYS A 458 -1.69 -26.96 -2.36
N ALA A 459 -1.05 -27.32 -3.48
CA ALA A 459 -0.95 -28.72 -3.90
C ALA A 459 -0.17 -29.56 -2.88
N ARG A 460 0.86 -28.99 -2.26
CA ARG A 460 1.63 -29.64 -1.20
C ARG A 460 0.82 -29.81 0.08
N GLN A 461 0.10 -28.76 0.48
CA GLN A 461 -0.80 -28.82 1.64
C GLN A 461 -1.90 -29.88 1.45
N ASP A 462 -2.54 -29.93 0.28
CA ASP A 462 -3.55 -30.93 -0.06
C ASP A 462 -2.96 -32.37 -0.03
N GLY A 463 -1.66 -32.51 -0.27
CA GLY A 463 -0.90 -33.76 -0.16
C GLY A 463 -0.26 -34.01 1.22
N GLY A 464 -0.59 -33.23 2.25
CA GLY A 464 -0.07 -33.40 3.62
C GLY A 464 1.40 -33.02 3.80
N LYS A 465 1.98 -32.25 2.87
CA LYS A 465 3.37 -31.77 2.94
C LYS A 465 3.41 -30.28 3.30
N THR A 466 4.47 -29.87 4.01
CA THR A 466 4.81 -28.45 4.24
C THR A 466 5.55 -27.87 3.03
N GLY A 467 5.71 -26.55 2.96
CA GLY A 467 6.42 -25.90 1.87
C GLY A 467 5.62 -25.68 0.60
N GLY A 468 6.25 -25.03 -0.38
CA GLY A 468 5.72 -24.87 -1.72
C GLY A 468 5.80 -23.46 -2.28
N VAL A 469 5.59 -23.36 -3.58
CA VAL A 469 5.56 -22.08 -4.29
C VAL A 469 4.28 -21.33 -3.94
N ARG A 470 4.43 -20.16 -3.30
CA ARG A 470 3.34 -19.29 -2.87
C ARG A 470 3.01 -18.20 -3.88
N LYS A 471 4.03 -17.73 -4.62
CA LYS A 471 3.91 -16.63 -5.59
C LYS A 471 4.78 -16.92 -6.81
N ILE A 472 4.34 -16.39 -7.94
CA ILE A 472 5.07 -16.41 -9.20
C ILE A 472 5.27 -14.95 -9.62
N VAL A 473 6.48 -14.62 -10.03
CA VAL A 473 6.84 -13.32 -10.61
C VAL A 473 7.32 -13.57 -12.01
N PHE A 474 6.63 -13.03 -13.01
CA PHE A 474 7.06 -13.06 -14.40
C PHE A 474 7.82 -11.78 -14.72
N ILE A 475 9.02 -11.91 -15.28
CA ILE A 475 9.85 -10.79 -15.75
C ILE A 475 10.05 -10.98 -17.25
N ALA A 476 9.50 -10.08 -18.07
CA ALA A 476 9.59 -10.16 -19.54
C ALA A 476 9.29 -11.57 -20.10
N ALA A 477 8.37 -12.30 -19.45
CA ALA A 477 8.19 -13.72 -19.66
C ALA A 477 6.95 -14.05 -20.49
N GLY A 478 7.05 -15.11 -21.29
CA GLY A 478 5.95 -15.62 -22.07
C GLY A 478 4.98 -16.42 -21.20
N VAL A 479 3.69 -16.11 -21.31
CA VAL A 479 2.59 -16.95 -20.81
C VAL A 479 1.75 -17.33 -22.04
N ALA A 480 1.75 -18.62 -22.37
CA ALA A 480 1.10 -19.13 -23.56
C ALA A 480 0.03 -20.19 -23.18
N PRO A 481 -1.07 -20.29 -23.94
CA PRO A 481 -2.03 -21.38 -23.77
C PRO A 481 -1.38 -22.72 -24.13
N GLU A 482 -1.93 -23.81 -23.60
CA GLU A 482 -1.51 -25.17 -23.96
C GLU A 482 -1.66 -25.40 -25.47
N GLY A 483 -0.64 -26.00 -26.09
CA GLY A 483 -0.57 -26.22 -27.54
C GLY A 483 -0.12 -25.00 -28.36
N PHE A 484 0.28 -23.90 -27.72
CA PHE A 484 0.89 -22.78 -28.44
C PHE A 484 2.27 -23.16 -29.01
N GLU A 485 2.43 -23.00 -30.33
CA GLU A 485 3.69 -23.18 -31.04
C GLU A 485 4.30 -21.81 -31.35
N GLN A 486 5.54 -21.59 -30.90
CA GLN A 486 6.24 -20.34 -31.14
C GLN A 486 6.95 -20.39 -32.49
N GLY A 487 6.53 -19.53 -33.42
CA GLY A 487 7.21 -19.36 -34.71
C GLY A 487 8.55 -18.62 -34.60
N GLN A 488 9.18 -18.38 -35.76
CA GLN A 488 10.43 -17.63 -35.83
C GLN A 488 10.24 -16.21 -35.27
N MET A 489 11.13 -15.80 -34.36
CA MET A 489 11.10 -14.47 -33.74
C MET A 489 12.28 -13.62 -34.22
N PRO A 490 12.15 -12.29 -34.28
CA PRO A 490 13.20 -11.42 -34.81
C PRO A 490 14.47 -11.31 -33.95
N PHE A 491 14.45 -11.85 -32.72
CA PHE A 491 15.49 -11.65 -31.70
C PHE A 491 16.47 -12.83 -31.54
N PHE A 492 16.30 -13.93 -32.28
CA PHE A 492 17.21 -15.07 -32.25
C PHE A 492 17.66 -15.50 -33.64
N ASP A 493 18.86 -16.06 -33.72
CA ASP A 493 19.39 -16.72 -34.90
C ASP A 493 19.37 -18.24 -34.69
N TYR A 494 18.96 -18.94 -35.74
CA TYR A 494 18.95 -20.40 -35.78
C TYR A 494 20.19 -20.92 -36.50
N HIS A 495 20.86 -21.91 -35.91
CA HIS A 495 22.08 -22.53 -36.41
C HIS A 495 21.78 -23.97 -36.85
N GLU A 496 21.39 -24.13 -38.11
CA GLU A 496 21.08 -25.45 -38.70
C GLU A 496 22.22 -26.46 -38.55
N SER A 497 23.47 -26.00 -38.54
CA SER A 497 24.67 -26.85 -38.49
C SER A 497 24.80 -27.68 -37.21
N ASN A 498 24.22 -27.22 -36.11
CA ASN A 498 24.28 -27.90 -34.82
C ASN A 498 22.92 -27.97 -34.09
N GLY A 499 21.83 -27.55 -34.75
CA GLY A 499 20.49 -27.57 -34.17
C GLY A 499 20.40 -26.73 -32.90
N THR A 500 20.96 -25.52 -32.93
CA THR A 500 20.91 -24.61 -31.78
C THR A 500 20.41 -23.23 -32.20
N GLN A 501 20.03 -22.42 -31.22
CA GLN A 501 19.68 -21.02 -31.39
C GLN A 501 20.49 -20.14 -30.44
N SER A 502 20.75 -18.90 -30.84
CA SER A 502 21.40 -17.89 -30.00
C SER A 502 20.67 -16.55 -30.09
N CYS A 503 20.81 -15.71 -29.07
CA CYS A 503 20.37 -14.32 -29.16
C CYS A 503 21.12 -13.60 -30.29
N LYS A 504 20.37 -12.92 -31.18
CA LYS A 504 20.90 -12.27 -32.39
C LYS A 504 21.72 -11.02 -32.09
N ASP A 505 21.32 -10.26 -31.08
CA ASP A 505 21.96 -9.01 -30.66
C ASP A 505 21.92 -8.87 -29.13
N PRO A 506 22.73 -9.67 -28.41
CA PRO A 506 22.64 -9.75 -26.95
C PRO A 506 22.98 -8.43 -26.25
N ILE A 507 23.81 -7.58 -26.85
CA ILE A 507 24.15 -6.27 -26.25
C ILE A 507 22.90 -5.40 -26.22
N ASN A 508 22.20 -5.22 -27.34
CA ASN A 508 21.04 -4.33 -27.38
C ASN A 508 19.75 -4.96 -26.83
N LEU A 509 19.62 -6.29 -26.90
CA LEU A 509 18.39 -6.97 -26.47
C LEU A 509 18.39 -7.34 -24.99
N LEU A 510 19.56 -7.67 -24.41
CA LEU A 510 19.66 -8.17 -23.04
C LEU A 510 20.47 -7.26 -22.11
N TYR A 511 21.38 -6.45 -22.66
CA TYR A 511 22.30 -5.61 -21.87
C TYR A 511 22.27 -4.13 -22.27
N SER A 512 21.16 -3.63 -22.82
CA SER A 512 21.06 -2.26 -23.37
C SER A 512 21.16 -1.15 -22.34
N ASP A 513 21.06 -1.48 -21.06
CA ASP A 513 21.24 -0.57 -19.93
C ASP A 513 22.66 -0.63 -19.32
N PHE A 514 23.54 -1.49 -19.82
CA PHE A 514 24.95 -1.55 -19.45
C PHE A 514 25.82 -0.70 -20.37
N SER A 515 26.98 -0.26 -19.86
CA SER A 515 28.04 0.22 -20.74
C SER A 515 28.58 -0.91 -21.62
N ASP A 516 29.10 -0.59 -22.82
CA ASP A 516 29.69 -1.58 -23.72
C ASP A 516 30.77 -2.43 -23.02
N GLU A 517 31.57 -1.85 -22.14
CA GLU A 517 32.59 -2.56 -21.38
C GLU A 517 31.98 -3.62 -20.44
N GLU A 518 30.90 -3.26 -19.73
CA GLU A 518 30.22 -4.17 -18.80
C GLU A 518 29.41 -5.25 -19.51
N ALA A 519 28.79 -4.91 -20.64
CA ALA A 519 28.09 -5.85 -21.50
C ALA A 519 29.07 -6.90 -22.04
N ASN A 520 30.21 -6.47 -22.59
CA ASN A 520 31.24 -7.38 -23.10
C ASN A 520 31.82 -8.33 -22.04
N LYS A 521 31.96 -7.88 -20.79
CA LYS A 521 32.37 -8.75 -19.66
C LYS A 521 31.33 -9.84 -19.35
N ARG A 522 30.06 -9.64 -19.70
CA ARG A 522 28.94 -10.54 -19.40
C ARG A 522 28.55 -11.45 -20.56
N LEU A 523 28.86 -11.08 -21.80
CA LEU A 523 28.60 -11.91 -22.98
C LEU A 523 29.04 -13.37 -22.84
N PRO A 524 30.20 -13.71 -22.24
CA PRO A 524 30.60 -15.11 -22.07
C PRO A 524 29.65 -15.94 -21.16
N GLY A 525 28.80 -15.27 -20.37
CA GLY A 525 27.77 -15.91 -19.55
C GLY A 525 26.54 -16.34 -20.34
N LEU A 526 26.39 -15.89 -21.60
CA LEU A 526 25.35 -16.35 -22.52
C LEU A 526 25.83 -17.57 -23.31
N GLN A 527 24.93 -18.53 -23.51
CA GLN A 527 25.21 -19.77 -24.24
C GLN A 527 24.16 -20.00 -25.33
N HIS A 528 24.49 -20.82 -26.33
CA HIS A 528 23.47 -21.27 -27.28
C HIS A 528 22.43 -22.14 -26.57
N GLN A 529 21.27 -22.28 -27.17
CA GLN A 529 20.16 -23.07 -26.64
C GLN A 529 19.84 -24.17 -27.64
N ALA A 530 19.80 -25.43 -27.20
CA ALA A 530 19.42 -26.52 -28.10
C ALA A 530 18.03 -26.27 -28.70
N ASP A 531 17.90 -26.55 -29.99
CA ASP A 531 16.63 -26.53 -30.71
C ASP A 531 15.74 -27.69 -30.28
N ARG A 532 14.44 -27.42 -30.27
CA ARG A 532 13.43 -28.25 -29.60
C ARG A 532 12.44 -28.89 -30.57
N GLY A 533 12.61 -28.66 -31.87
CA GLY A 533 11.69 -29.08 -32.91
C GLY A 533 10.56 -28.09 -33.08
#